data_AF-A0A6J8AQU1-F1
#
_entry.id   AF-A0A6J8AQU1-F1
#
_cell.length_a   1.000
_cell.length_b   1.000
_cell.length_c   1.000
_cell.angle_alpha   90.00
_cell.angle_beta   90.00
_cell.angle_gamma   90.00
#
_symmetry.space_group_name_H-M   'P 1'
#
loop_
_entity.id
_entity.type
_entity.pdbx_description
1 polymer ?
#
loop_
_entity_poly.entity_id
_entity_poly.type
_entity_poly.pdbx_seq_one_letter_code
_entity_poly.pdbx_strand_id
1 'polypeptide(L)'
;MEEPNSLVSWLTENIFQDENSSIELYEIQQRLLEFTTHEIGRIIRKIPMFMNCVAKTKRCKNNYKKFTKVYYGLAWKISVSKNDEFKFQHISNMIQENTILISKTDHAITLGHFNGCLVNGNRILTELTFHSSGIWNVTISGKKVFLDDLKISDTFELSKESVQCIIDLAKNFKICSGVEESEINNIIDLPENALRENRADTSHDSVFKYRSKNCKCVVPFQSKLNVCTVCRKFKKQNNDNDFENNNKTLQKPCNDLPVYNNNLLQLKQFLCGFPEKAQSFLLSQTQFVNLNPHARRWDKDIIRMCLSIYCRSPRAYEDLAKSGFMVLPSKCLLQTYKKQSAT
;
A
#
# COMPACT_ATOMS: atom_id res chain seq x y z
N MET A 1 -10.99 -17.61 -4.49
CA MET A 1 -10.93 -16.21 -4.96
C MET A 1 -9.51 -15.95 -5.44
N GLU A 2 -9.19 -16.51 -6.59
CA GLU A 2 -8.04 -16.08 -7.40
C GLU A 2 -8.50 -14.88 -8.26
N GLU A 3 -7.59 -14.22 -9.00
CA GLU A 3 -7.91 -13.24 -10.08
C GLU A 3 -7.94 -11.70 -9.83
N PRO A 4 -7.11 -11.10 -8.95
CA PRO A 4 -6.71 -9.69 -9.14
C PRO A 4 -5.54 -9.51 -10.13
N ASN A 5 -4.93 -10.62 -10.60
CA ASN A 5 -3.69 -10.59 -11.40
C ASN A 5 -3.96 -10.51 -12.91
N SER A 6 -5.02 -11.17 -13.40
CA SER A 6 -5.43 -11.11 -14.82
C SER A 6 -5.77 -9.67 -15.24
N LEU A 7 -6.43 -8.91 -14.36
CA LEU A 7 -6.84 -7.54 -14.65
C LEU A 7 -5.67 -6.57 -14.80
N VAL A 8 -4.59 -6.71 -14.00
CA VAL A 8 -3.42 -5.83 -14.13
C VAL A 8 -2.71 -6.07 -15.46
N SER A 9 -2.44 -7.34 -15.78
CA SER A 9 -1.78 -7.72 -17.05
C SER A 9 -2.58 -7.22 -18.24
N TRP A 10 -3.89 -7.49 -18.24
CA TRP A 10 -4.78 -7.07 -19.31
C TRP A 10 -4.77 -5.55 -19.52
N LEU A 11 -4.83 -4.77 -18.44
CA LEU A 11 -4.80 -3.30 -18.53
C LEU A 11 -3.47 -2.79 -19.09
N THR A 12 -2.33 -3.38 -18.68
CA THR A 12 -1.00 -2.98 -19.19
C THR A 12 -0.78 -3.41 -20.65
N GLU A 13 -1.41 -4.50 -21.07
CA GLU A 13 -1.36 -4.99 -22.44
C GLU A 13 -2.19 -4.12 -23.38
N ASN A 14 -3.37 -3.67 -22.95
CA ASN A 14 -4.37 -3.05 -23.82
C ASN A 14 -4.44 -1.51 -23.74
N ILE A 15 -3.91 -0.90 -22.67
CA ILE A 15 -3.99 0.54 -22.42
C ILE A 15 -2.58 1.10 -22.25
N PHE A 16 -2.34 2.29 -22.81
CA PHE A 16 -1.10 3.04 -22.62
C PHE A 16 -1.38 4.50 -22.23
N GLN A 17 -0.34 5.20 -21.78
CA GLN A 17 -0.46 6.61 -21.39
C GLN A 17 -0.29 7.52 -22.61
N ASP A 18 -1.27 8.39 -22.86
CA ASP A 18 -1.25 9.41 -23.92
C ASP A 18 -1.95 10.67 -23.42
N GLU A 19 -1.21 11.78 -23.33
CA GLU A 19 -1.63 13.03 -22.71
C GLU A 19 -2.89 13.63 -23.34
N ASN A 20 -3.11 13.40 -24.64
CA ASN A 20 -4.22 13.96 -25.39
C ASN A 20 -5.45 13.06 -25.45
N SER A 21 -5.34 11.84 -24.93
CA SER A 21 -6.39 10.82 -25.03
C SER A 21 -7.19 10.66 -23.74
N SER A 22 -8.38 10.07 -23.87
CA SER A 22 -9.21 9.70 -22.74
C SER A 22 -9.96 8.42 -22.98
N ILE A 23 -10.07 7.58 -21.95
CA ILE A 23 -10.88 6.36 -21.97
C ILE A 23 -11.99 6.48 -20.92
N GLU A 24 -13.23 6.17 -21.31
CA GLU A 24 -14.31 6.04 -20.34
C GLU A 24 -14.22 4.70 -19.60
N LEU A 25 -14.38 4.72 -18.27
CA LEU A 25 -14.30 3.51 -17.44
C LEU A 25 -15.30 2.41 -17.86
N TYR A 26 -16.43 2.83 -18.43
CA TYR A 26 -17.43 1.92 -18.98
C TYR A 26 -16.91 1.16 -20.21
N GLU A 27 -16.11 1.79 -21.08
CA GLU A 27 -15.50 1.10 -22.23
C GLU A 27 -14.54 -0.01 -21.77
N ILE A 28 -13.81 0.24 -20.69
CA ILE A 28 -12.93 -0.76 -20.09
C ILE A 28 -13.75 -1.91 -19.50
N GLN A 29 -14.83 -1.59 -18.77
CA GLN A 29 -15.73 -2.60 -18.21
C GLN A 29 -16.37 -3.48 -19.29
N GLN A 30 -16.74 -2.92 -20.44
CA GLN A 30 -17.34 -3.70 -21.54
C GLN A 30 -16.40 -4.78 -22.08
N ARG A 31 -15.08 -4.56 -22.00
CA ARG A 31 -14.07 -5.56 -22.41
C ARG A 31 -13.67 -6.52 -21.28
N LEU A 32 -14.03 -6.20 -20.04
CA LEU A 32 -13.69 -6.94 -18.81
C LEU A 32 -14.95 -7.19 -17.99
N LEU A 33 -15.88 -7.98 -18.56
CA LEU A 33 -17.21 -8.22 -18.01
C LEU A 33 -17.20 -8.81 -16.60
N GLU A 34 -16.11 -9.49 -16.22
CA GLU A 34 -15.91 -10.13 -14.92
C GLU A 34 -15.60 -9.15 -13.79
N PHE A 35 -15.16 -7.92 -14.10
CA PHE A 35 -14.71 -6.95 -13.11
C PHE A 35 -15.66 -5.78 -12.95
N THR A 36 -15.84 -5.33 -11.71
CA THR A 36 -16.63 -4.13 -11.43
C THR A 36 -15.86 -2.87 -11.79
N THR A 37 -16.58 -1.80 -12.14
CA THR A 37 -15.97 -0.46 -12.37
C THR A 37 -15.16 0.03 -11.17
N HIS A 38 -15.55 -0.36 -9.97
CA HIS A 38 -14.83 -0.01 -8.75
C HIS A 38 -13.45 -0.66 -8.69
N GLU A 39 -13.35 -1.94 -9.03
CA GLU A 39 -12.09 -2.70 -9.05
C GLU A 39 -11.14 -2.18 -10.12
N ILE A 40 -11.64 -2.04 -11.37
CA ILE A 40 -10.89 -1.48 -12.49
C ILE A 40 -10.33 -0.10 -12.11
N GLY A 41 -11.20 0.79 -11.61
CA GLY A 41 -10.78 2.14 -11.23
C GLY A 41 -9.87 2.20 -9.99
N ARG A 42 -9.83 1.16 -9.15
CA ARG A 42 -8.88 1.05 -8.04
C ARG A 42 -7.51 0.58 -8.53
N ILE A 43 -7.49 -0.28 -9.54
CA ILE A 43 -6.26 -0.82 -10.13
C ILE A 43 -5.57 0.23 -11.00
N ILE A 44 -6.30 0.93 -11.89
CA ILE A 44 -5.73 2.00 -12.73
C ILE A 44 -4.96 3.03 -11.89
N ARG A 45 -5.56 3.50 -10.77
CA ARG A 45 -4.93 4.47 -9.86
C ARG A 45 -3.71 3.94 -9.08
N LYS A 46 -3.44 2.64 -9.13
CA LYS A 46 -2.34 1.99 -8.41
C LYS A 46 -1.22 1.52 -9.33
N ILE A 47 -1.44 1.46 -10.63
CA ILE A 47 -0.43 1.06 -11.61
C ILE A 47 0.49 2.27 -11.86
N PRO A 48 1.82 2.15 -11.63
CA PRO A 48 2.77 3.26 -11.82
C PRO A 48 2.75 3.84 -13.24
N MET A 49 2.56 2.99 -14.26
CA MET A 49 2.47 3.42 -15.66
C MET A 49 1.31 4.38 -15.95
N PHE A 50 0.35 4.52 -15.03
CA PHE A 50 -0.78 5.43 -15.19
C PHE A 50 -0.79 6.54 -14.14
N MET A 51 0.35 6.85 -13.51
CA MET A 51 0.40 7.85 -12.42
C MET A 51 -0.03 9.26 -12.84
N ASN A 52 0.15 9.62 -14.10
CA ASN A 52 -0.26 10.93 -14.61
C ASN A 52 -1.72 10.95 -15.11
N CYS A 53 -2.46 9.83 -15.00
CA CYS A 53 -3.85 9.81 -15.45
C CYS A 53 -4.75 10.62 -14.51
N VAL A 54 -5.59 11.48 -15.09
CA VAL A 54 -6.53 12.31 -14.33
C VAL A 54 -7.93 11.71 -14.47
N ALA A 55 -8.51 11.27 -13.36
CA ALA A 55 -9.89 10.79 -13.34
C ALA A 55 -10.86 11.96 -13.14
N LYS A 56 -11.76 12.19 -14.10
CA LYS A 56 -12.87 13.15 -13.96
C LYS A 56 -14.21 12.43 -14.04
N THR A 57 -15.20 12.92 -13.30
CA THR A 57 -16.56 12.40 -13.38
C THR A 57 -17.33 13.18 -14.45
N LYS A 58 -17.92 12.49 -15.43
CA LYS A 58 -18.79 13.06 -16.47
C LYS A 58 -20.16 12.38 -16.46
N ARG A 59 -21.19 13.07 -16.95
CA ARG A 59 -22.50 12.43 -17.22
C ARG A 59 -22.37 11.51 -18.44
N CYS A 60 -22.97 10.33 -18.37
CA CYS A 60 -23.01 9.40 -19.51
C CYS A 60 -23.79 10.01 -20.67
N LYS A 61 -23.25 9.96 -21.88
CA LYS A 61 -23.93 10.46 -23.10
C LYS A 61 -25.30 9.81 -23.32
N ASN A 62 -25.42 8.52 -23.00
CA ASN A 62 -26.63 7.74 -23.21
C ASN A 62 -27.63 7.79 -22.03
N ASN A 63 -27.22 8.31 -20.86
CA ASN A 63 -28.08 8.39 -19.69
C ASN A 63 -27.66 9.54 -18.78
N TYR A 64 -28.31 10.69 -18.93
CA TYR A 64 -28.01 11.91 -18.18
C TYR A 64 -28.18 11.79 -16.66
N LYS A 65 -28.88 10.76 -16.15
CA LYS A 65 -29.02 10.49 -14.71
C LYS A 65 -27.81 9.72 -14.16
N LYS A 66 -26.98 9.11 -15.01
CA LYS A 66 -25.80 8.32 -14.61
C LYS A 66 -24.52 9.12 -14.82
N PHE A 67 -23.60 8.97 -13.87
CA PHE A 67 -22.25 9.50 -13.95
C PHE A 67 -21.26 8.36 -14.23
N THR A 68 -20.30 8.61 -15.12
CA THR A 68 -19.17 7.73 -15.40
C THR A 68 -17.86 8.43 -15.05
N LYS A 69 -16.80 7.65 -14.84
CA LYS A 69 -15.44 8.18 -14.70
C LYS A 69 -14.74 8.10 -16.04
N VAL A 70 -14.11 9.21 -16.43
CA VAL A 70 -13.26 9.32 -17.61
C VAL A 70 -11.83 9.50 -17.13
N TYR A 71 -10.94 8.64 -17.61
CA TYR A 71 -9.51 8.74 -17.33
C TYR A 71 -8.85 9.45 -18.50
N TYR A 72 -8.40 10.68 -18.26
CA TYR A 72 -7.58 11.45 -19.18
C TYR A 72 -6.12 11.02 -19.06
N GLY A 73 -5.37 11.05 -20.15
CA GLY A 73 -4.01 10.56 -20.18
C GLY A 73 -3.92 9.08 -20.52
N LEU A 74 -5.00 8.42 -20.92
CA LEU A 74 -5.00 7.00 -21.31
C LEU A 74 -5.56 6.85 -22.73
N ALA A 75 -4.96 5.95 -23.50
CA ALA A 75 -5.38 5.56 -24.84
C ALA A 75 -5.41 4.04 -24.98
N TRP A 76 -6.36 3.53 -25.78
CA TRP A 76 -6.35 2.15 -26.21
C TRP A 76 -5.13 1.92 -27.08
N LYS A 77 -4.34 0.88 -26.83
CA LYS A 77 -3.33 0.44 -27.81
C LYS A 77 -4.07 0.08 -29.08
N ILE A 78 -4.05 0.99 -30.05
CA ILE A 78 -4.48 0.69 -31.41
C ILE A 78 -3.52 -0.40 -31.86
N SER A 79 -4.03 -1.57 -32.20
CA SER A 79 -3.23 -2.64 -32.79
C SER A 79 -2.62 -2.10 -34.07
N VAL A 80 -1.41 -1.55 -33.96
CA VAL A 80 -0.68 -0.94 -35.06
C VAL A 80 -0.43 -2.04 -36.09
N SER A 81 -0.63 -1.67 -37.35
CA SER A 81 -0.49 -2.50 -38.55
C SER A 81 0.72 -3.45 -38.50
N LYS A 82 0.44 -4.72 -38.83
CA LYS A 82 1.29 -5.92 -38.87
C LYS A 82 2.60 -5.87 -39.70
N ASN A 83 3.15 -4.71 -40.07
CA ASN A 83 4.13 -4.66 -41.16
C ASN A 83 5.61 -4.51 -40.78
N ASP A 84 5.96 -4.37 -39.51
CA ASP A 84 7.36 -4.52 -39.08
C ASP A 84 7.52 -5.79 -38.25
N GLU A 85 8.06 -6.83 -38.88
CA GLU A 85 8.38 -8.10 -38.24
C GLU A 85 9.47 -7.88 -37.16
N PHE A 86 9.03 -7.66 -35.92
CA PHE A 86 9.94 -7.46 -34.80
C PHE A 86 10.59 -8.79 -34.40
N LYS A 87 11.86 -8.97 -34.75
CA LYS A 87 12.63 -10.19 -34.45
C LYS A 87 13.25 -10.10 -33.07
N PHE A 88 13.44 -11.26 -32.42
CA PHE A 88 14.05 -11.37 -31.09
C PHE A 88 15.42 -10.68 -31.00
N GLN A 89 16.20 -10.77 -32.08
CA GLN A 89 17.51 -10.13 -32.20
C GLN A 89 17.46 -8.59 -32.13
N HIS A 90 16.31 -7.97 -32.38
CA HIS A 90 16.11 -6.51 -32.32
C HIS A 90 16.03 -5.99 -30.88
N ILE A 91 15.80 -6.84 -29.87
CA ILE A 91 15.75 -6.42 -28.46
C ILE A 91 17.04 -5.72 -28.03
N SER A 92 18.20 -6.19 -28.50
CA SER A 92 19.49 -5.56 -28.19
C SER A 92 19.63 -4.14 -28.75
N ASN A 93 18.79 -3.74 -29.70
CA ASN A 93 18.80 -2.39 -30.27
C ASN A 93 17.89 -1.44 -29.49
N MET A 94 17.10 -1.95 -28.53
CA MET A 94 16.22 -1.16 -27.66
C MET A 94 16.93 -0.60 -26.42
N ILE A 95 18.27 -0.57 -26.43
CA ILE A 95 19.06 -0.03 -25.34
C ILE A 95 18.81 1.47 -25.23
N GLN A 96 18.36 1.90 -24.05
CA GLN A 96 18.17 3.29 -23.69
C GLN A 96 19.30 3.77 -22.78
N GLU A 97 19.31 5.05 -22.42
CA GLU A 97 20.23 5.61 -21.42
C GLU A 97 20.18 4.78 -20.12
N ASN A 98 21.34 4.58 -19.50
CA ASN A 98 21.54 3.75 -18.29
C ASN A 98 21.16 2.28 -18.43
N THR A 99 20.99 1.79 -19.66
CA THR A 99 20.81 0.37 -19.96
C THR A 99 22.04 -0.16 -20.70
N ILE A 100 22.48 -1.38 -20.38
CA ILE A 100 23.62 -2.04 -21.02
C ILE A 100 23.20 -3.44 -21.48
N LEU A 101 23.81 -3.92 -22.56
CA LEU A 101 23.70 -5.32 -22.94
C LEU A 101 24.68 -6.13 -22.08
N ILE A 102 24.17 -7.08 -21.29
CA ILE A 102 25.01 -7.96 -20.45
C ILE A 102 25.42 -9.20 -21.24
N SER A 103 24.45 -9.86 -21.87
CA SER A 103 24.69 -11.06 -22.66
C SER A 103 23.68 -11.18 -23.80
N LYS A 104 24.11 -11.82 -24.89
CA LYS A 104 23.28 -12.11 -26.06
C LYS A 104 23.60 -13.52 -26.54
N THR A 105 22.58 -14.35 -26.60
CA THR A 105 22.60 -15.70 -27.18
C THR A 105 21.38 -15.85 -28.10
N ASP A 106 21.31 -16.95 -28.84
CA ASP A 106 20.17 -17.21 -29.73
C ASP A 106 18.85 -17.45 -28.96
N HIS A 107 18.95 -17.86 -27.69
CA HIS A 107 17.80 -18.20 -26.85
C HIS A 107 17.48 -17.17 -25.76
N ALA A 108 18.44 -16.32 -25.41
CA ALA A 108 18.29 -15.36 -24.31
C ALA A 108 19.08 -14.07 -24.56
N ILE A 109 18.46 -12.94 -24.22
CA ILE A 109 19.07 -11.60 -24.22
C ILE A 109 18.91 -11.01 -22.84
N THR A 110 20.03 -10.69 -22.19
CA THR A 110 20.04 -10.06 -20.87
C THR A 110 20.44 -8.58 -20.98
N LEU A 111 19.54 -7.70 -20.58
CA LEU A 111 19.75 -6.26 -20.46
C LEU A 111 19.95 -5.89 -18.99
N GLY A 112 20.88 -4.99 -18.70
CA GLY A 112 21.12 -4.45 -17.35
C GLY A 112 20.71 -2.99 -17.26
N HIS A 113 20.00 -2.58 -16.22
CA HIS A 113 19.62 -1.20 -15.94
C HIS A 113 20.16 -0.73 -14.59
N PHE A 114 20.82 0.43 -14.56
CA PHE A 114 21.31 1.04 -13.32
C PHE A 114 20.23 1.91 -12.66
N ASN A 115 19.82 1.55 -11.45
CA ASN A 115 18.69 2.19 -10.76
C ASN A 115 19.03 3.49 -10.03
N GLY A 116 20.22 4.07 -10.26
CA GLY A 116 20.65 5.32 -9.63
C GLY A 116 21.07 5.25 -8.14
N CYS A 117 20.85 4.13 -7.45
CA CYS A 117 21.27 3.94 -6.06
C CYS A 117 22.64 3.25 -5.94
N LEU A 118 23.43 3.65 -4.93
CA LEU A 118 24.67 2.98 -4.53
C LEU A 118 24.48 2.18 -3.23
N VAL A 119 25.02 0.97 -3.18
CA VAL A 119 25.07 0.10 -1.99
C VAL A 119 26.52 -0.30 -1.76
N ASN A 120 27.09 0.13 -0.64
CA ASN A 120 28.51 -0.06 -0.30
C ASN A 120 29.43 0.41 -1.44
N GLY A 121 29.10 1.54 -2.07
CA GLY A 121 29.83 2.09 -3.23
C GLY A 121 29.51 1.45 -4.58
N ASN A 122 28.75 0.35 -4.63
CA ASN A 122 28.40 -0.34 -5.87
C ASN A 122 27.03 0.10 -6.40
N ARG A 123 26.91 0.32 -7.71
CA ARG A 123 25.61 0.64 -8.35
C ARG A 123 24.70 -0.57 -8.34
N ILE A 124 23.43 -0.38 -7.97
CA ILE A 124 22.42 -1.44 -8.05
C ILE A 124 22.02 -1.66 -9.51
N LEU A 125 22.27 -2.87 -10.00
CA LEU A 125 21.89 -3.34 -11.33
C LEU A 125 20.61 -4.19 -11.26
N THR A 126 19.64 -3.83 -12.09
CA THR A 126 18.47 -4.67 -12.42
C THR A 126 18.72 -5.34 -13.76
N GLU A 127 18.76 -6.66 -13.81
CA GLU A 127 18.99 -7.41 -15.04
C GLU A 127 17.66 -8.02 -15.50
N LEU A 128 17.32 -7.81 -16.77
CA LEU A 128 16.16 -8.35 -17.44
C LEU A 128 16.63 -9.37 -18.45
N THR A 129 16.22 -10.63 -18.29
CA THR A 129 16.52 -11.67 -19.29
C THR A 129 15.25 -12.02 -20.04
N PHE A 130 15.25 -11.72 -21.33
CA PHE A 130 14.22 -12.12 -22.27
C PHE A 130 14.62 -13.44 -22.91
N HIS A 131 13.72 -14.42 -22.95
CA HIS A 131 13.91 -15.71 -23.60
C HIS A 131 13.14 -15.74 -24.92
N SER A 132 13.69 -16.45 -25.92
CA SER A 132 13.05 -16.63 -27.22
C SER A 132 11.71 -17.37 -27.14
N SER A 133 11.45 -18.05 -26.01
CA SER A 133 10.18 -18.73 -25.71
C SER A 133 9.03 -17.78 -25.33
N GLY A 134 9.27 -16.46 -25.26
CA GLY A 134 8.28 -15.48 -24.80
C GLY A 134 8.15 -15.43 -23.28
N ILE A 135 9.15 -15.92 -22.54
CA ILE A 135 9.26 -15.79 -21.08
C ILE A 135 10.32 -14.74 -20.77
N TRP A 136 10.14 -13.98 -19.71
CA TRP A 136 11.17 -13.08 -19.20
C TRP A 136 11.34 -13.23 -17.69
N ASN A 137 12.51 -12.89 -17.20
CA ASN A 137 12.79 -12.88 -15.78
C ASN A 137 13.59 -11.64 -15.40
N VAL A 138 13.61 -11.37 -14.10
CA VAL A 138 14.34 -10.24 -13.54
C VAL A 138 15.16 -10.65 -12.31
N THR A 139 16.39 -10.15 -12.27
CA THR A 139 17.30 -10.24 -11.14
C THR A 139 17.70 -8.84 -10.69
N ILE A 140 17.80 -8.61 -9.38
CA ILE A 140 18.30 -7.34 -8.82
C ILE A 140 19.43 -7.67 -7.87
N SER A 141 20.64 -7.18 -8.19
CA SER A 141 21.88 -7.51 -7.44
C SER A 141 22.07 -9.03 -7.28
N GLY A 142 21.89 -9.78 -8.38
CA GLY A 142 22.04 -11.25 -8.41
C GLY A 142 20.92 -12.04 -7.71
N LYS A 143 19.91 -11.36 -7.13
CA LYS A 143 18.75 -12.03 -6.52
C LYS A 143 17.57 -12.06 -7.49
N LYS A 144 17.04 -13.25 -7.76
CA LYS A 144 15.83 -13.44 -8.56
C LYS A 144 14.63 -12.76 -7.90
N VAL A 145 13.91 -11.96 -8.66
CA VAL A 145 12.64 -11.35 -8.25
C VAL A 145 11.50 -12.24 -8.75
N PHE A 146 10.58 -12.58 -7.85
CA PHE A 146 9.39 -13.36 -8.19
C PHE A 146 8.31 -12.40 -8.69
N LEU A 147 8.01 -12.43 -9.99
CA LEU A 147 7.04 -11.54 -10.62
C LEU A 147 5.61 -11.73 -10.09
N ASP A 148 5.28 -12.93 -9.62
CA ASP A 148 4.01 -13.24 -8.96
C ASP A 148 3.77 -12.40 -7.70
N ASP A 149 4.81 -12.14 -6.90
CA ASP A 149 4.73 -11.28 -5.71
C ASP A 149 4.36 -9.83 -6.07
N LEU A 150 4.66 -9.43 -7.32
CA LEU A 150 4.36 -8.11 -7.88
C LEU A 150 3.10 -8.10 -8.73
N LYS A 151 2.47 -9.27 -8.95
CA LYS A 151 1.30 -9.46 -9.82
C LYS A 151 1.58 -9.10 -11.28
N ILE A 152 2.75 -9.47 -11.76
CA ILE A 152 3.19 -9.27 -13.15
C ILE A 152 3.32 -10.64 -13.82
N SER A 153 2.89 -10.76 -15.08
CA SER A 153 3.11 -11.96 -15.89
C SER A 153 4.60 -12.10 -16.25
N ASP A 154 5.13 -13.31 -16.14
CA ASP A 154 6.47 -13.67 -16.62
C ASP A 154 6.49 -14.02 -18.11
N THR A 155 5.33 -14.02 -18.77
CA THR A 155 5.21 -14.20 -20.22
C THR A 155 5.02 -12.87 -20.93
N PHE A 156 5.44 -12.80 -22.19
CA PHE A 156 5.28 -11.62 -23.03
C PHE A 156 5.16 -12.00 -24.50
N GLU A 157 4.42 -11.21 -25.26
CA GLU A 157 4.40 -11.31 -26.72
C GLU A 157 5.62 -10.61 -27.30
N LEU A 158 6.27 -11.22 -28.29
CA LEU A 158 7.44 -10.64 -28.94
C LEU A 158 7.02 -9.49 -29.87
N SER A 159 6.89 -8.31 -29.29
CA SER A 159 6.67 -7.05 -29.99
C SER A 159 7.56 -5.96 -29.38
N LYS A 160 7.82 -4.91 -30.16
CA LYS A 160 8.60 -3.76 -29.70
C LYS A 160 7.94 -3.11 -28.48
N GLU A 161 6.62 -2.96 -28.51
CA GLU A 161 5.82 -2.32 -27.47
C GLU A 161 5.82 -3.12 -26.17
N SER A 162 5.73 -4.45 -26.27
CA SER A 162 5.77 -5.37 -25.13
C SER A 162 7.14 -5.33 -24.43
N VAL A 163 8.23 -5.44 -25.21
CA VAL A 163 9.60 -5.36 -24.67
C VAL A 163 9.85 -3.99 -24.04
N GLN A 164 9.43 -2.90 -24.70
CA GLN A 164 9.55 -1.55 -24.16
C GLN A 164 8.79 -1.40 -22.83
N CYS A 165 7.55 -1.90 -22.77
CA CYS A 165 6.73 -1.89 -21.57
C CYS A 165 7.42 -2.62 -20.41
N ILE A 166 8.05 -3.76 -20.66
CA ILE A 166 8.79 -4.52 -19.63
C ILE A 166 10.02 -3.76 -19.14
N ILE A 167 10.77 -3.15 -20.05
CA ILE A 167 11.92 -2.30 -19.71
C ILE A 167 11.46 -1.13 -18.82
N ASP A 168 10.39 -0.43 -19.21
CA ASP A 168 9.86 0.70 -18.44
C ASP A 168 9.28 0.27 -17.09
N LEU A 169 8.65 -0.91 -17.03
CA LEU A 169 8.16 -1.49 -15.79
C LEU A 169 9.31 -1.76 -14.80
N ALA A 170 10.41 -2.34 -15.29
CA ALA A 170 11.58 -2.66 -14.49
C ALA A 170 12.29 -1.41 -13.94
N LYS A 171 12.36 -0.34 -14.74
CA LYS A 171 12.87 0.98 -14.30
C LYS A 171 12.08 1.55 -13.13
N ASN A 172 10.79 1.22 -13.05
CA ASN A 172 9.88 1.71 -12.01
C ASN A 172 9.75 0.75 -10.82
N PHE A 173 10.55 -0.31 -10.74
CA PHE A 173 10.56 -1.20 -9.58
C PHE A 173 10.97 -0.45 -8.31
N LYS A 174 10.12 -0.54 -7.28
CA LYS A 174 10.43 0.01 -5.95
C LYS A 174 11.40 -0.93 -5.24
N ILE A 175 12.69 -0.63 -5.32
CA ILE A 175 13.72 -1.42 -4.62
C ILE A 175 13.58 -1.20 -3.12
N CYS A 176 13.64 -2.29 -2.35
CA CYS A 176 13.60 -2.25 -0.90
C CYS A 176 14.80 -1.44 -0.37
N SER A 177 14.53 -0.31 0.27
CA SER A 177 15.53 0.57 0.86
C SER A 177 16.22 -0.04 2.08
N GLY A 178 15.56 -0.98 2.76
CA GLY A 178 15.96 -1.41 4.11
C GLY A 178 15.46 -0.45 5.18
N VAL A 179 15.76 -0.76 6.43
CA VAL A 179 15.40 0.04 7.61
C VAL A 179 16.59 0.89 8.00
N GLU A 180 16.40 2.18 8.22
CA GLU A 180 17.49 3.07 8.61
C GLU A 180 18.02 2.74 10.00
N GLU A 181 19.32 2.90 10.21
CA GLU A 181 19.97 2.63 11.50
C GLU A 181 19.35 3.43 12.64
N SER A 182 18.92 4.67 12.39
CA SER A 182 18.19 5.53 13.33
C SER A 182 16.81 5.01 13.72
N GLU A 183 16.21 4.12 12.92
CA GLU A 183 14.89 3.54 13.18
C GLU A 183 14.97 2.21 13.96
N ILE A 184 16.19 1.77 14.31
CA ILE A 184 16.45 0.51 15.04
C ILE A 184 16.80 0.86 16.48
N ASN A 185 15.95 0.43 17.42
CA ASN A 185 16.11 0.79 18.84
C ASN A 185 17.37 0.17 19.48
N ASN A 186 17.65 -1.09 19.16
CA ASN A 186 18.80 -1.82 19.65
C ASN A 186 19.47 -2.56 18.49
N ILE A 187 20.66 -2.11 18.12
CA ILE A 187 21.49 -2.80 17.11
C ILE A 187 21.90 -4.20 17.60
N ILE A 188 22.00 -4.38 18.92
CA ILE A 188 22.38 -5.65 19.57
C ILE A 188 21.34 -6.76 19.31
N ASP A 189 20.06 -6.40 19.16
CA ASP A 189 18.96 -7.35 19.00
C ASP A 189 18.68 -7.71 17.53
N LEU A 190 19.57 -7.32 16.61
CA LEU A 190 19.38 -7.64 15.20
C LEU A 190 19.58 -9.14 14.97
N PRO A 191 18.69 -9.78 14.18
CA PRO A 191 18.83 -11.19 13.88
C PRO A 191 20.12 -11.44 13.09
N GLU A 192 20.71 -12.63 13.22
CA GLU A 192 21.95 -13.05 12.52
C GLU A 192 21.88 -12.93 10.99
N ASN A 193 20.66 -12.83 10.45
CA ASN A 193 20.41 -12.62 9.04
C ASN A 193 20.28 -11.14 8.65
N ALA A 194 20.62 -10.19 9.52
CA ALA A 194 20.72 -8.78 9.17
C ALA A 194 22.04 -8.50 8.43
N LEU A 195 21.96 -7.65 7.42
CA LEU A 195 23.09 -7.08 6.68
C LEU A 195 23.02 -5.57 6.86
N ARG A 196 24.12 -4.99 7.36
CA ARG A 196 24.33 -3.55 7.40
C ARG A 196 24.87 -3.11 6.04
N GLU A 197 24.17 -2.21 5.38
CA GLU A 197 24.52 -1.67 4.06
C GLU A 197 24.65 -0.14 4.17
N ASN A 198 25.71 0.43 3.61
CA ASN A 198 25.78 1.88 3.38
C ASN A 198 25.09 2.20 2.06
N ARG A 199 24.04 3.02 2.08
CA ARG A 199 23.28 3.39 0.88
C ARG A 199 23.39 4.87 0.62
N ALA A 200 23.78 5.24 -0.60
CA ALA A 200 23.78 6.62 -1.05
C ALA A 200 22.79 6.77 -2.21
N ASP A 201 21.90 7.73 -2.06
CA ASP A 201 21.08 8.21 -3.17
C ASP A 201 21.88 9.23 -3.99
N THR A 202 21.33 9.68 -5.12
CA THR A 202 21.99 10.63 -6.05
C THR A 202 22.40 11.95 -5.39
N SER A 203 21.87 12.27 -4.21
CA SER A 203 22.16 13.48 -3.43
C SER A 203 23.41 13.41 -2.54
N HIS A 204 24.29 12.41 -2.71
CA HIS A 204 25.54 12.21 -1.97
C HIS A 204 25.44 11.89 -0.46
N ASP A 205 24.27 12.04 0.16
CA ASP A 205 24.06 11.62 1.54
C ASP A 205 24.03 10.10 1.65
N SER A 206 25.04 9.54 2.29
CA SER A 206 25.13 8.10 2.55
C SER A 206 24.55 7.78 3.92
N VAL A 207 23.59 6.87 3.98
CA VAL A 207 22.91 6.45 5.22
C VAL A 207 23.08 4.95 5.41
N PHE A 208 23.41 4.54 6.64
CA PHE A 208 23.43 3.12 7.01
C PHE A 208 22.02 2.57 7.16
N LYS A 209 21.75 1.48 6.46
CA LYS A 209 20.46 0.76 6.47
C LYS A 209 20.69 -0.72 6.72
N TYR A 210 19.73 -1.37 7.38
CA TYR A 210 19.75 -2.80 7.63
C TYR A 210 18.73 -3.51 6.74
N ARG A 211 19.15 -4.63 6.15
CA ARG A 211 18.32 -5.51 5.32
C ARG A 211 18.50 -6.96 5.72
N SER A 212 17.42 -7.73 5.60
CA SER A 212 17.53 -9.18 5.79
C SER A 212 18.29 -9.80 4.62
N LYS A 213 19.11 -10.81 4.89
CA LYS A 213 19.68 -11.73 3.88
C LYS A 213 18.57 -12.31 3.00
N ASN A 214 17.36 -12.47 3.56
CA ASN A 214 16.16 -12.96 2.87
C ASN A 214 15.27 -11.83 2.32
N CYS A 215 15.80 -10.63 2.13
CA CYS A 215 15.07 -9.51 1.53
C CYS A 215 14.53 -9.90 0.14
N LYS A 216 13.25 -9.57 -0.14
CA LYS A 216 12.60 -9.77 -1.44
C LYS A 216 13.14 -8.86 -2.57
N CYS A 217 14.08 -7.96 -2.28
CA CYS A 217 14.64 -6.93 -3.16
C CYS A 217 13.68 -5.88 -3.70
N VAL A 218 12.46 -6.25 -4.12
CA VAL A 218 11.43 -5.34 -4.62
C VAL A 218 10.28 -5.28 -3.63
N VAL A 219 9.62 -4.12 -3.59
CA VAL A 219 8.42 -3.86 -2.82
C VAL A 219 7.23 -3.78 -3.77
N PRO A 220 6.07 -4.40 -3.43
CA PRO A 220 4.89 -4.31 -4.28
C PRO A 220 4.52 -2.85 -4.60
N PHE A 221 4.12 -2.57 -5.84
CA PHE A 221 3.81 -1.20 -6.29
C PHE A 221 2.78 -0.48 -5.40
N GLN A 222 1.81 -1.25 -4.88
CA GLN A 222 0.74 -0.77 -4.02
C GLN A 222 1.21 -0.41 -2.59
N SER A 223 2.43 -0.78 -2.21
CA SER A 223 3.00 -0.44 -0.91
C SER A 223 3.26 1.07 -0.83
N LYS A 224 2.85 1.65 0.31
CA LYS A 224 3.21 3.02 0.70
C LYS A 224 4.62 3.11 1.28
N LEU A 225 5.18 1.98 1.71
CA LEU A 225 6.50 1.89 2.30
C LEU A 225 7.52 1.47 1.24
N ASN A 226 8.74 1.96 1.37
CA ASN A 226 9.87 1.56 0.53
C ASN A 226 10.63 0.35 1.09
N VAL A 227 10.06 -0.35 2.07
CA VAL A 227 10.68 -1.50 2.75
C VAL A 227 9.82 -2.75 2.52
N CYS A 228 10.43 -3.86 2.13
CA CYS A 228 9.72 -5.12 1.97
C CYS A 228 9.26 -5.69 3.32
N THR A 229 8.29 -6.60 3.30
CA THR A 229 7.72 -7.21 4.51
C THR A 229 8.74 -7.93 5.38
N VAL A 230 9.79 -8.50 4.78
CA VAL A 230 10.87 -9.19 5.52
C VAL A 230 11.74 -8.19 6.28
N CYS A 231 12.28 -7.17 5.61
CA CYS A 231 13.13 -6.16 6.25
C CYS A 231 12.34 -5.29 7.23
N ARG A 232 11.03 -5.11 7.01
CA ARG A 232 10.17 -4.33 7.91
C ARG A 232 10.13 -4.92 9.34
N LYS A 233 10.39 -6.22 9.51
CA LYS A 233 10.47 -6.84 10.84
C LYS A 233 11.56 -6.22 11.72
N PHE A 234 12.58 -5.61 11.13
CA PHE A 234 13.62 -4.90 11.89
C PHE A 234 13.11 -3.58 12.48
N LYS A 235 12.04 -3.01 11.91
CA LYS A 235 11.46 -1.73 12.32
C LYS A 235 10.59 -1.83 13.58
N LYS A 236 10.49 -2.99 14.25
CA LYS A 236 9.63 -3.14 15.43
C LYS A 236 10.09 -4.19 16.42
N GLN A 237 10.36 -3.71 17.64
CA GLN A 237 9.72 -4.22 18.86
C GLN A 237 9.17 -3.12 19.80
N ASN A 238 9.18 -1.82 19.46
CA ASN A 238 8.62 -0.80 20.39
C ASN A 238 7.09 -0.63 20.36
N ASN A 239 6.36 -1.13 19.35
CA ASN A 239 4.89 -1.00 19.33
C ASN A 239 4.14 -2.34 19.30
N ASP A 240 4.80 -3.48 19.50
CA ASP A 240 4.13 -4.80 19.53
C ASP A 240 3.84 -5.31 20.95
N ASN A 241 4.17 -4.53 21.98
CA ASN A 241 3.48 -4.65 23.28
C ASN A 241 1.99 -4.21 23.22
N ASP A 242 1.50 -3.71 22.08
CA ASP A 242 0.10 -3.29 21.91
C ASP A 242 -0.74 -4.13 20.93
N PHE A 243 -0.19 -5.10 20.18
CA PHE A 243 -0.95 -5.70 19.06
C PHE A 243 -0.89 -7.22 18.81
N GLU A 244 -0.09 -8.01 19.53
CA GLU A 244 -0.02 -9.46 19.30
C GLU A 244 -0.47 -10.33 20.50
N ASN A 245 -1.64 -10.02 21.08
CA ASN A 245 -2.32 -10.97 21.96
C ASN A 245 -3.78 -11.25 21.60
N ASN A 246 -4.15 -11.20 20.31
CA ASN A 246 -5.46 -11.66 19.85
C ASN A 246 -5.37 -12.29 18.46
N ASN A 247 -5.07 -13.59 18.37
CA ASN A 247 -6.01 -14.58 17.81
C ASN A 247 -5.38 -15.97 17.67
N LYS A 248 -5.94 -16.90 18.48
CA LYS A 248 -5.97 -18.38 18.46
C LYS A 248 -5.57 -18.86 19.86
N THR A 249 -6.48 -19.17 20.78
CA THR A 249 -7.37 -20.34 20.74
C THR A 249 -8.45 -20.25 21.84
N LEU A 250 -9.59 -20.92 21.61
CA LEU A 250 -10.79 -21.13 22.42
C LEU A 250 -10.78 -20.78 23.92
N GLN A 251 -11.83 -20.05 24.32
CA GLN A 251 -12.61 -20.17 25.56
C GLN A 251 -11.86 -20.52 26.87
N LYS A 252 -11.49 -19.49 27.65
CA LYS A 252 -11.50 -19.52 29.12
C LYS A 252 -11.48 -18.09 29.69
N PRO A 253 -12.02 -17.86 30.92
CA PRO A 253 -12.40 -16.54 31.37
C PRO A 253 -11.19 -15.70 31.79
N CYS A 254 -11.27 -14.43 31.40
CA CYS A 254 -10.65 -13.23 31.95
C CYS A 254 -9.73 -13.44 33.16
N ASN A 255 -8.44 -13.16 32.99
CA ASN A 255 -7.60 -12.37 33.90
C ASN A 255 -6.25 -12.08 33.23
N ASP A 256 -5.67 -10.93 33.57
CA ASP A 256 -4.29 -10.47 33.33
C ASP A 256 -4.01 -9.58 32.09
N LEU A 257 -4.18 -8.26 32.33
CA LEU A 257 -3.45 -7.17 31.69
C LEU A 257 -2.32 -6.72 32.65
N PRO A 258 -1.03 -6.86 32.31
CA PRO A 258 0.07 -6.24 33.03
C PRO A 258 0.61 -5.10 32.15
N VAL A 259 0.25 -3.83 32.33
CA VAL A 259 1.06 -2.84 33.08
C VAL A 259 0.26 -1.53 33.31
N TYR A 260 -1.03 -1.49 32.96
CA TYR A 260 -1.91 -0.30 33.14
C TYR A 260 -2.63 -0.23 34.50
N ASN A 261 -2.41 -1.20 35.40
CA ASN A 261 -3.26 -1.41 36.57
C ASN A 261 -2.99 -0.44 37.74
N ASN A 262 -1.78 0.10 37.91
CA ASN A 262 -1.49 0.88 39.12
C ASN A 262 -2.24 2.22 39.17
N ASN A 263 -2.30 2.96 38.05
CA ASN A 263 -3.02 4.25 38.02
C ASN A 263 -4.54 4.05 38.06
N LEU A 264 -5.04 2.95 37.48
CA LEU A 264 -6.46 2.66 37.38
C LEU A 264 -7.03 2.18 38.74
N LEU A 265 -6.23 1.44 39.52
CA LEU A 265 -6.57 1.05 40.89
C LEU A 265 -6.57 2.25 41.84
N GLN A 266 -5.57 3.12 41.74
CA GLN A 266 -5.54 4.37 42.53
C GLN A 266 -6.74 5.26 42.20
N LEU A 267 -7.09 5.42 40.92
CA LEU A 267 -8.26 6.20 40.51
C LEU A 267 -9.55 5.62 41.09
N LYS A 268 -9.72 4.29 41.06
CA LYS A 268 -10.91 3.63 41.65
C LYS A 268 -11.03 3.87 43.16
N GLN A 269 -9.91 3.93 43.88
CA GLN A 269 -9.92 4.24 45.31
C GLN A 269 -10.37 5.68 45.58
N PHE A 270 -9.89 6.65 44.81
CA PHE A 270 -10.35 8.05 44.91
C PHE A 270 -11.83 8.24 44.52
N LEU A 271 -12.35 7.35 43.66
CA LEU A 271 -13.71 7.43 43.15
C LEU A 271 -14.76 6.76 44.05
N CYS A 272 -14.38 6.18 45.19
CA CYS A 272 -15.26 5.37 46.05
C CYS A 272 -16.50 6.12 46.61
N GLY A 273 -16.57 7.45 46.50
CA GLY A 273 -17.73 8.28 46.90
C GLY A 273 -18.55 8.86 45.73
N PHE A 274 -18.18 8.59 44.47
CA PHE A 274 -18.85 9.17 43.31
C PHE A 274 -20.03 8.30 42.84
N PRO A 275 -21.06 8.87 42.21
CA PRO A 275 -22.10 8.07 41.55
C PRO A 275 -21.50 7.13 40.49
N GLU A 276 -22.00 5.90 40.40
CA GLU A 276 -21.47 4.85 39.50
C GLU A 276 -21.30 5.32 38.05
N LYS A 277 -22.28 6.09 37.53
CA LYS A 277 -22.22 6.67 36.18
C LYS A 277 -21.06 7.66 36.00
N ALA A 278 -20.75 8.45 37.02
CA ALA A 278 -19.63 9.39 37.01
C ALA A 278 -18.29 8.63 37.08
N GLN A 279 -18.23 7.56 37.87
CA GLN A 279 -17.04 6.69 37.93
C GLN A 279 -16.74 6.07 36.57
N SER A 280 -17.74 5.44 35.94
CA SER A 280 -17.60 4.82 34.62
C SER A 280 -17.20 5.84 33.55
N PHE A 281 -17.75 7.05 33.61
CA PHE A 281 -17.35 8.13 32.71
C PHE A 281 -15.89 8.52 32.91
N LEU A 282 -15.45 8.79 34.14
CA LEU A 282 -14.07 9.21 34.42
C LEU A 282 -13.05 8.12 34.06
N LEU A 283 -13.36 6.85 34.34
CA LEU A 283 -12.54 5.72 33.91
C LEU A 283 -12.42 5.67 32.38
N SER A 284 -13.51 5.90 31.65
CA SER A 284 -13.46 5.93 30.19
C SER A 284 -12.61 7.08 29.64
N GLN A 285 -12.60 8.23 30.31
CA GLN A 285 -11.75 9.36 29.91
C GLN A 285 -10.28 8.96 29.97
N THR A 286 -9.85 8.36 31.08
CA THR A 286 -8.45 7.91 31.26
C THR A 286 -8.04 6.86 30.23
N GLN A 287 -8.96 5.99 29.82
CA GLN A 287 -8.71 4.99 28.79
C GLN A 287 -8.58 5.62 27.40
N PHE A 288 -9.37 6.64 27.08
CA PHE A 288 -9.48 7.16 25.71
C PHE A 288 -8.56 8.33 25.36
N VAL A 289 -7.95 9.01 26.35
CA VAL A 289 -7.04 10.15 26.13
C VAL A 289 -5.93 9.81 25.13
N ASN A 290 -5.31 8.63 25.25
CA ASN A 290 -4.19 8.21 24.41
C ASN A 290 -4.61 7.34 23.20
N LEU A 291 -5.89 6.97 23.11
CA LEU A 291 -6.37 6.10 22.05
C LEU A 291 -6.81 6.89 20.81
N ASN A 292 -6.52 6.33 19.64
CA ASN A 292 -7.01 6.84 18.36
C ASN A 292 -8.54 6.97 18.39
N PRO A 293 -9.15 8.10 17.94
CA PRO A 293 -10.60 8.30 17.92
C PRO A 293 -11.40 7.15 17.32
N HIS A 294 -10.86 6.45 16.32
CA HIS A 294 -11.52 5.33 15.65
C HIS A 294 -11.45 3.99 16.41
N ALA A 295 -10.54 3.86 17.38
CA ALA A 295 -10.36 2.64 18.16
C ALA A 295 -11.17 2.64 19.49
N ARG A 296 -11.77 3.77 19.85
CA ARG A 296 -12.50 3.94 21.12
C ARG A 296 -13.82 3.16 21.10
N ARG A 297 -13.98 2.24 22.05
CA ARG A 297 -15.23 1.49 22.28
C ARG A 297 -15.96 2.08 23.46
N TRP A 298 -17.11 2.70 23.21
CA TRP A 298 -17.87 3.39 24.24
C TRP A 298 -18.80 2.44 24.98
N ASP A 299 -18.86 2.60 26.32
CA ASP A 299 -19.91 1.98 27.12
C ASP A 299 -21.28 2.55 26.73
N LYS A 300 -22.31 1.70 26.74
CA LYS A 300 -23.69 2.08 26.41
C LYS A 300 -24.21 3.19 27.33
N ASP A 301 -23.84 3.19 28.61
CA ASP A 301 -24.30 4.20 29.56
C ASP A 301 -23.63 5.55 29.34
N ILE A 302 -22.37 5.57 28.89
CA ILE A 302 -21.69 6.78 28.47
C ILE A 302 -22.35 7.34 27.21
N ILE A 303 -22.65 6.47 26.23
CA ILE A 303 -23.38 6.88 25.02
C ILE A 303 -24.75 7.48 25.39
N ARG A 304 -25.51 6.84 26.28
CA ARG A 304 -26.81 7.37 26.75
C ARG A 304 -26.66 8.73 27.44
N MET A 305 -25.64 8.89 28.29
CA MET A 305 -25.37 10.16 28.96
C MET A 305 -25.01 11.27 27.96
N CYS A 306 -24.07 11.00 27.05
CA CYS A 306 -23.68 11.93 26.00
C CYS A 306 -24.84 12.26 25.06
N LEU A 307 -25.69 11.27 24.75
CA LEU A 307 -26.88 11.47 23.94
C LEU A 307 -27.91 12.35 24.65
N SER A 308 -28.09 12.21 25.97
CA SER A 308 -28.97 13.08 26.76
C SER A 308 -28.49 14.54 26.71
N ILE A 309 -27.19 14.79 26.86
CA ILE A 309 -26.61 16.14 26.75
C ILE A 309 -26.80 16.68 25.32
N TYR A 310 -26.45 15.89 24.31
CA TYR A 310 -26.56 16.27 22.90
C TYR A 310 -28.01 16.57 22.50
N CYS A 311 -28.99 15.80 22.97
CA CYS A 311 -30.41 16.03 22.68
C CYS A 311 -30.96 17.28 23.37
N ARG A 312 -30.47 17.64 24.56
CA ARG A 312 -30.90 18.85 25.28
C ARG A 312 -30.24 20.12 24.72
N SER A 313 -28.95 20.06 24.42
CA SER A 313 -28.19 21.18 23.85
C SER A 313 -27.06 20.68 22.95
N PRO A 314 -27.30 20.54 21.63
CA PRO A 314 -26.27 20.13 20.67
C PRO A 314 -25.07 21.08 20.66
N ARG A 315 -25.32 22.38 20.83
CA ARG A 315 -24.27 23.41 20.82
C ARG A 315 -23.32 23.26 22.00
N ALA A 316 -23.86 23.10 23.22
CA ALA A 316 -23.04 22.88 24.41
C ALA A 316 -22.22 21.58 24.31
N TYR A 317 -22.77 20.54 23.69
CA TYR A 317 -22.04 19.29 23.45
C TYR A 317 -20.87 19.49 22.46
N GLU A 318 -21.10 20.23 21.37
CA GLU A 318 -20.05 20.53 20.39
C GLU A 318 -18.94 21.39 20.98
N ASP A 319 -19.28 22.39 21.81
CA ASP A 319 -18.32 23.24 22.50
C ASP A 319 -17.47 22.43 23.49
N LEU A 320 -18.10 21.53 24.27
CA LEU A 320 -17.39 20.60 25.15
C LEU A 320 -16.45 19.67 24.38
N ALA A 321 -16.92 19.10 23.26
CA ALA A 321 -16.11 18.20 22.44
C ALA A 321 -14.91 18.91 21.78
N LYS A 322 -15.10 20.17 21.34
CA LYS A 322 -14.04 20.97 20.71
C LYS A 322 -13.04 21.53 21.71
N SER A 323 -13.44 21.75 22.96
CA SER A 323 -12.54 22.28 24.00
C SER A 323 -11.34 21.37 24.30
N GLY A 324 -11.41 20.08 23.95
CA GLY A 324 -10.39 19.09 24.28
C GLY A 324 -10.35 18.71 25.77
N PHE A 325 -11.20 19.33 26.60
CA PHE A 325 -11.29 19.06 28.03
C PHE A 325 -11.83 17.65 28.33
N MET A 326 -12.73 17.15 27.48
CA MET A 326 -13.27 15.79 27.57
C MET A 326 -13.14 15.07 26.25
N VAL A 327 -12.80 13.79 26.33
CA VAL A 327 -12.88 12.86 25.22
C VAL A 327 -14.33 12.38 25.10
N LEU A 328 -15.02 12.82 24.06
CA LEU A 328 -16.44 12.53 23.85
C LEU A 328 -16.70 11.72 22.57
N PRO A 329 -17.81 10.95 22.50
CA PRO A 329 -18.28 10.31 21.28
C PRO A 329 -18.43 11.28 20.10
N SER A 330 -18.26 10.78 18.88
CA SER A 330 -18.48 11.61 17.69
C SER A 330 -19.98 11.87 17.47
N LYS A 331 -20.31 13.01 16.86
CA LYS A 331 -21.69 13.37 16.48
C LYS A 331 -22.34 12.30 15.60
N CYS A 332 -21.59 11.73 14.66
CA CYS A 332 -22.08 10.67 13.78
C CYS A 332 -22.46 9.40 14.58
N LEU A 333 -21.66 9.05 15.59
CA LEU A 333 -21.97 7.92 16.46
C LEU A 333 -23.27 8.16 17.24
N LEU A 334 -23.42 9.33 17.86
CA LEU A 334 -24.64 9.68 18.60
C LEU A 334 -25.88 9.69 17.71
N GLN A 335 -25.78 10.20 16.48
CA GLN A 335 -26.88 10.16 15.52
C GLN A 335 -27.28 8.73 15.13
N THR A 336 -26.31 7.83 15.01
CA THR A 336 -26.57 6.41 14.73
C THR A 336 -27.38 5.78 15.88
N TYR A 337 -26.95 5.99 17.13
CA TYR A 337 -27.66 5.49 18.30
C TYR A 337 -29.04 6.14 18.49
N LYS A 338 -29.19 7.43 18.19
CA LYS A 338 -30.48 8.12 18.23
C LYS A 338 -31.49 7.49 17.27
N LYS A 339 -31.05 7.11 16.06
CA LYS A 339 -31.89 6.43 15.08
C LYS A 339 -32.29 5.04 15.56
N GLN A 340 -31.36 4.30 16.14
CA GLN A 340 -31.61 2.96 16.69
C GLN A 340 -32.57 2.96 17.89
N SER A 341 -32.62 4.03 18.68
CA SER A 341 -33.57 4.16 19.80
C SER A 341 -34.98 4.62 19.40
N ALA A 342 -35.16 5.06 18.15
CA ALA A 342 -36.43 5.55 17.62
C ALA A 342 -37.22 4.47 16.86
N THR A 343 -36.55 3.38 16.50
CA THR A 343 -37.11 2.10 16.05
C THR A 343 -37.29 1.19 17.24
#